data_AF-A0A537RFL1-F1
#
_entry.id   AF-A0A537RFL1-F1
#
_cell.length_a   1.000
_cell.length_b   1.000
_cell.length_c   1.000
_cell.angle_alpha   90.00
_cell.angle_beta   90.00
_cell.angle_gamma   90.00
#
_symmetry.space_group_name_H-M   'P 1'
#
loop_
_entity.id
_entity.type
_entity.pdbx_description
1 polymer ?
#
loop_
_entity_poly.entity_id
_entity_poly.type
_entity_poly.pdbx_seq_one_letter_code
_entity_poly.pdbx_strand_id
1 'polypeptide(L)'
;MAEPRLRVEPADRIRPPPRTRVPRQRARGKGFLRRAFKLGVLVLLWMTIIGAVVLGYFALTLPDTGELTRAERRPSVTILAADGSLLTTYGDLFGQPLTLKEMS
;
A
#
# COMPACT_ATOMS: atom_id res chain seq x y z
N MET A 1 30.83 -11.26 -89.06
CA MET A 1 29.88 -11.46 -87.95
C MET A 1 30.41 -10.68 -86.75
N ALA A 2 29.79 -9.56 -86.40
CA ALA A 2 30.16 -8.76 -85.23
C ALA A 2 29.01 -8.85 -84.23
N GLU A 3 29.26 -9.46 -83.06
CA GLU A 3 28.29 -9.49 -81.98
C GLU A 3 28.14 -8.08 -81.37
N PRO A 4 26.93 -7.53 -81.27
CA PRO A 4 26.74 -6.28 -80.54
C PRO A 4 26.86 -6.59 -79.04
N ARG A 5 28.02 -6.29 -78.47
CA ARG A 5 28.21 -6.36 -77.02
C ARG A 5 27.37 -5.29 -76.34
N LEU A 6 26.31 -5.74 -75.70
CA LEU A 6 25.39 -4.94 -74.90
C LEU A 6 26.12 -4.50 -73.61
N ARG A 7 26.98 -3.48 -73.75
CA ARG A 7 27.63 -2.83 -72.62
C ARG A 7 26.58 -1.94 -71.96
N VAL A 8 26.03 -2.40 -70.84
CA VAL A 8 25.13 -1.60 -70.01
C VAL A 8 25.98 -0.50 -69.34
N GLU A 9 25.82 0.73 -69.82
CA GLU A 9 26.43 1.92 -69.26
C GLU A 9 25.95 2.08 -67.80
N PRO A 10 26.85 2.24 -66.81
CA PRO A 10 26.44 2.45 -65.41
C PRO A 10 25.55 3.68 -65.20
N ALA A 11 25.59 4.63 -66.15
CA ALA A 11 24.79 5.84 -66.15
C ALA A 11 23.29 5.60 -66.47
N ASP A 12 22.94 4.47 -67.09
CA ASP A 12 21.55 4.12 -67.46
C ASP A 12 20.80 3.35 -66.35
N ARG A 13 21.43 3.15 -65.18
CA ARG A 13 20.71 2.62 -64.02
C ARG A 13 19.77 3.68 -63.46
N ILE A 14 18.50 3.58 -63.85
CA ILE A 14 17.38 4.28 -63.20
C ILE A 14 17.44 3.98 -61.70
N ARG A 15 17.93 4.93 -60.91
CA ARG A 15 17.94 4.83 -59.46
C ARG A 15 16.48 4.91 -59.01
N PRO A 16 15.96 3.94 -58.23
CA PRO A 16 14.62 4.06 -57.70
C PRO A 16 14.56 5.34 -56.84
N PRO A 17 13.50 6.17 -56.97
CA PRO A 17 13.39 7.39 -56.20
C PRO A 17 13.48 7.05 -54.70
N PRO A 18 14.16 7.87 -53.89
CA PRO A 18 14.25 7.64 -52.45
C PRO A 18 12.83 7.60 -51.90
N ARG A 19 12.41 6.45 -51.38
CA ARG A 19 11.11 6.29 -50.73
C ARG A 19 11.08 7.18 -49.50
N THR A 20 10.48 8.35 -49.61
CA THR A 20 10.18 9.23 -48.48
C THR A 20 9.27 8.45 -47.54
N ARG A 21 9.83 7.98 -46.43
CA ARG A 21 9.08 7.31 -45.37
C ARG A 21 8.17 8.34 -44.73
N VAL A 22 6.90 8.34 -45.11
CA VAL A 22 5.87 9.11 -44.39
C VAL A 22 5.90 8.69 -42.92
N PRO A 23 6.12 9.62 -41.97
CA PRO A 23 6.11 9.28 -40.57
C PRO A 23 4.68 8.91 -40.21
N ARG A 24 4.44 7.61 -40.06
CA ARG A 24 3.16 7.07 -39.60
C ARG A 24 2.92 7.66 -38.21
N GLN A 25 2.03 8.64 -38.12
CA GLN A 25 1.65 9.31 -36.89
C GLN A 25 1.10 8.22 -35.96
N ARG A 26 1.94 7.72 -35.06
CA ARG A 26 1.56 6.69 -34.11
C ARG A 26 0.50 7.31 -33.22
N ALA A 27 -0.70 6.74 -33.22
CA ALA A 27 -1.78 7.07 -32.31
C ALA A 27 -1.30 6.85 -30.85
N ARG A 28 -0.66 7.87 -30.28
CA ARG A 28 0.06 7.81 -28.98
C ARG A 28 -0.86 7.74 -27.77
N GLY A 29 -2.17 7.96 -27.92
CA GLY A 29 -3.10 8.06 -26.78
C GLY A 29 -3.63 6.72 -26.24
N LYS A 30 -3.95 5.76 -27.10
CA LYS A 30 -4.71 4.56 -26.69
C LYS A 30 -3.85 3.49 -25.98
N GLY A 31 -2.53 3.52 -26.19
CA GLY A 31 -1.58 2.61 -25.55
C GLY A 31 -1.21 2.99 -24.11
N PHE A 32 -1.25 4.29 -23.77
CA PHE A 32 -0.90 4.76 -22.43
C PHE A 32 -1.99 4.39 -21.41
N LEU A 33 -3.27 4.61 -21.73
CA LEU A 33 -4.37 4.25 -20.84
C LEU A 33 -4.44 2.73 -20.60
N ARG A 34 -4.23 1.91 -21.65
CA ARG A 34 -4.10 0.45 -21.51
C ARG A 34 -2.91 0.04 -20.65
N ARG A 35 -1.78 0.74 -20.74
CA ARG A 35 -0.61 0.48 -19.87
C ARG A 35 -0.89 0.87 -18.42
N ALA A 36 -1.50 2.03 -18.19
CA ALA A 36 -1.88 2.49 -16.85
C ALA A 36 -2.86 1.52 -16.19
N PHE A 37 -3.88 1.04 -16.92
CA PHE A 37 -4.82 0.05 -16.40
C PHE A 37 -4.13 -1.26 -16.04
N LYS A 38 -3.26 -1.80 -16.91
CA LYS A 38 -2.49 -3.01 -16.61
C LYS A 38 -1.60 -2.84 -15.39
N LEU A 39 -0.93 -1.68 -15.26
CA LEU A 39 -0.11 -1.37 -14.10
C LEU A 39 -0.97 -1.25 -12.83
N GLY A 40 -2.12 -0.59 -12.92
CA GLY A 40 -3.06 -0.46 -11.80
C GLY A 40 -3.55 -1.81 -11.30
N VAL A 41 -3.91 -2.73 -12.19
CA VAL A 41 -4.30 -4.11 -11.82
C VAL A 41 -3.15 -4.85 -11.12
N LEU A 42 -1.92 -4.71 -11.63
CA LEU A 42 -0.75 -5.32 -10.99
C LEU A 42 -0.49 -4.75 -9.59
N VAL A 43 -0.54 -3.42 -9.45
CA VAL A 43 -0.38 -2.73 -8.16
C VAL A 43 -1.48 -3.14 -7.18
N LEU A 44 -2.73 -3.23 -7.65
CA LEU A 44 -3.85 -3.67 -6.82
C LEU A 44 -3.64 -5.09 -6.29
N LEU A 45 -3.21 -6.01 -7.16
CA LEU A 45 -2.92 -7.39 -6.75
C LEU A 45 -1.82 -7.45 -5.68
N TRP A 46 -0.73 -6.71 -5.87
CA TRP A 46 0.34 -6.62 -4.87
C TRP A 46 -0.13 -5.98 -3.56
N MET A 47 -0.92 -4.90 -3.63
CA MET A 47 -1.50 -4.26 -2.46
C MET A 47 -2.41 -5.20 -1.67
N THR A 48 -3.21 -6.03 -2.35
CA THR A 48 -4.04 -7.03 -1.69
C THR A 48 -3.19 -8.09 -0.99
N ILE A 49 -2.12 -8.58 -1.63
CA ILE A 49 -1.21 -9.58 -1.02
C ILE A 49 -0.53 -8.99 0.22
N ILE A 50 0.08 -7.80 0.09
CA ILE A 50 0.76 -7.12 1.20
C ILE A 50 -0.26 -6.82 2.32
N GLY A 51 -1.43 -6.31 1.95
CA GLY A 51 -2.50 -6.01 2.91
C GLY A 51 -2.95 -7.25 3.68
N ALA A 52 -3.15 -8.38 3.01
CA ALA A 52 -3.50 -9.64 3.66
C ALA A 52 -2.41 -10.12 4.63
N VAL A 53 -1.14 -10.01 4.25
CA VAL A 53 0.00 -10.37 5.12
C VAL A 53 0.04 -9.47 6.36
N VAL A 54 -0.13 -8.15 6.19
CA VAL A 54 -0.14 -7.21 7.31
C VAL A 54 -1.33 -7.48 8.24
N LEU A 55 -2.52 -7.70 7.67
CA LEU A 55 -3.72 -8.00 8.45
C LEU A 55 -3.58 -9.34 9.20
N GLY A 56 -3.03 -10.36 8.54
CA GLY A 56 -2.73 -11.65 9.16
C GLY A 56 -1.66 -11.53 10.25
N TYR A 57 -0.63 -10.71 10.04
CA TYR A 57 0.36 -10.40 11.06
C TYR A 57 -0.31 -9.80 12.29
N PHE A 58 -1.11 -8.73 12.13
CA PHE A 58 -1.83 -8.14 13.26
C PHE A 58 -2.78 -9.14 13.93
N ALA A 59 -3.49 -9.98 13.18
CA ALA A 59 -4.36 -11.00 13.76
C ALA A 59 -3.60 -12.07 14.57
N LEU A 60 -2.36 -12.41 14.17
CA LEU A 60 -1.52 -13.38 14.87
C LEU A 60 -0.73 -12.74 16.03
N THR A 61 -0.37 -11.47 15.93
CA THR A 61 0.50 -10.79 16.91
C THR A 61 -0.24 -9.93 17.91
N LEU A 62 -1.49 -9.51 17.63
CA LEU A 62 -2.28 -8.88 18.68
C LEU A 62 -2.70 -9.95 19.69
N PRO A 63 -2.30 -9.82 20.97
CA PRO A 63 -2.94 -10.58 22.02
C PRO A 63 -4.43 -10.25 22.01
N ASP A 64 -5.24 -11.28 22.20
CA ASP A 64 -6.70 -11.24 22.17
C ASP A 64 -7.22 -9.98 22.91
N THR A 65 -7.97 -9.12 22.23
CA THR A 65 -8.47 -7.86 22.79
C THR A 65 -9.49 -8.06 23.93
N GLY A 66 -9.79 -9.32 24.28
CA GLY A 66 -10.51 -9.67 25.50
C GLY A 66 -9.89 -9.11 26.79
N GLU A 67 -8.59 -8.82 26.80
CA GLU A 67 -7.93 -8.18 27.96
C GLU A 67 -8.27 -6.67 28.08
N LEU A 68 -8.59 -5.96 26.99
CA LEU A 68 -9.06 -4.57 27.06
C LEU A 68 -10.46 -4.49 27.67
N THR A 69 -11.33 -5.45 27.35
CA THR A 69 -12.66 -5.58 27.98
C THR A 69 -12.56 -5.90 29.47
N ARG A 70 -11.50 -6.60 29.91
CA ARG A 70 -11.22 -6.83 31.33
C ARG A 70 -10.63 -5.60 32.03
N ALA A 71 -9.78 -4.83 31.35
CA ALA A 71 -9.17 -3.63 31.91
C ALA A 71 -10.20 -2.53 32.26
N GLU A 72 -11.27 -2.41 31.47
CA GLU A 72 -12.40 -1.50 31.73
C GLU A 72 -13.14 -1.83 33.05
N ARG A 73 -13.03 -3.07 33.54
CA ARG A 73 -13.72 -3.56 34.75
C ARG A 73 -12.76 -4.18 35.76
N ARG A 74 -11.68 -3.50 36.13
CA ARG A 74 -11.01 -3.79 37.41
C ARG A 74 -11.57 -2.87 38.50
N PRO A 75 -12.75 -3.19 39.09
CA PRO A 75 -13.30 -2.38 40.17
C PRO A 75 -12.34 -2.39 41.35
N SER A 76 -12.05 -1.20 41.89
CA SER A 76 -11.36 -1.07 43.17
C SER A 76 -12.29 -1.54 44.29
N VAL A 77 -11.83 -2.47 45.12
CA VAL A 77 -12.58 -2.96 46.28
C VAL A 77 -12.15 -2.17 47.52
N THR A 78 -13.11 -1.52 48.19
CA THR A 78 -12.87 -0.81 49.44
C THR A 78 -13.25 -1.70 50.62
N ILE A 79 -12.29 -1.98 51.51
CA ILE A 79 -12.50 -2.76 52.73
C ILE A 79 -12.80 -1.79 53.88
N LEU A 80 -13.98 -1.97 54.46
CA LEU A 80 -14.48 -1.21 55.62
C LEU A 80 -14.48 -2.11 56.85
N ALA A 81 -14.14 -1.57 58.01
CA ALA A 81 -14.35 -2.23 59.30
C ALA A 81 -15.85 -2.22 59.68
N ALA A 82 -16.23 -3.01 60.70
CA ALA A 82 -17.62 -3.15 61.13
C ALA A 82 -18.24 -1.83 61.65
N ASP A 83 -17.40 -0.87 62.03
CA ASP A 83 -17.77 0.50 62.43
C ASP A 83 -17.87 1.47 61.24
N GLY A 84 -17.65 1.00 60.01
CA GLY A 84 -17.63 1.82 58.79
C GLY A 84 -16.33 2.58 58.56
N SER A 85 -15.29 2.37 59.37
CA SER A 85 -13.98 3.00 59.14
C SER A 85 -13.24 2.35 57.96
N LEU A 86 -12.51 3.17 57.19
CA LEU A 86 -11.77 2.72 56.01
C LEU A 86 -10.48 2.00 56.44
N LEU A 87 -10.34 0.72 56.09
CA LEU A 87 -9.12 -0.04 56.34
C LEU A 87 -8.14 0.08 55.17
N THR A 88 -8.59 -0.24 53.96
CA THR A 88 -7.76 -0.16 52.75
C THR A 88 -8.63 -0.25 51.49
N THR A 89 -8.12 0.27 50.37
CA THR A 89 -8.68 0.07 49.03
C THR A 89 -7.73 -0.81 48.23
N TYR A 90 -8.21 -1.81 47.50
CA TYR A 90 -7.40 -2.75 46.69
C TYR A 90 -7.84 -2.71 45.22
N GLY A 91 -6.92 -2.41 44.29
CA GLY A 91 -7.18 -2.37 42.84
C GLY A 91 -6.14 -1.54 42.08
N ASP A 92 -6.10 -1.61 40.74
CA ASP A 92 -5.06 -0.92 39.92
C ASP A 92 -5.05 0.62 40.08
N LEU A 93 -6.11 1.21 40.64
CA LEU A 93 -6.14 2.62 41.08
C LEU A 93 -5.78 2.72 42.56
N PHE A 94 -4.49 2.59 42.88
CA PHE A 94 -3.95 2.95 44.19
C PHE A 94 -3.57 4.44 44.19
N GLY A 95 -4.40 5.28 44.80
CA GLY A 95 -4.09 6.67 45.07
C GLY A 95 -5.04 7.23 46.10
N GLN A 96 -4.52 7.94 47.11
CA GLN A 96 -5.38 8.78 47.96
C GLN A 96 -6.05 9.81 47.03
N PRO A 97 -7.37 10.03 47.12
CA PRO A 97 -8.03 11.07 46.34
C PRO A 97 -7.50 12.43 46.79
N LEU A 98 -6.49 12.94 46.11
CA LEU A 98 -5.99 14.29 46.35
C LEU A 98 -7.07 15.27 45.89
N THR A 99 -7.55 16.09 46.81
CA THR A 99 -8.49 17.15 46.47
C THR A 99 -7.73 18.28 45.77
N LEU A 100 -8.40 19.00 44.86
CA LEU A 100 -7.77 20.11 44.10
C LEU A 100 -7.18 21.21 45.00
N LYS A 101 -7.57 21.28 46.29
CA LYS A 101 -6.97 22.18 47.28
C LYS A 101 -5.59 21.72 47.76
N GLU A 102 -5.21 20.48 47.54
CA GLU A 102 -3.95 19.87 47.96
C GLU A 102 -2.91 19.80 46.81
N MET A 103 -3.31 20.18 45.59
CA MET A 103 -2.41 20.33 44.44
C MET A 103 -1.98 21.81 44.36
N SER A 104 -0.84 22.13 44.96
CA SER A 104 -0.23 23.47 44.97
C SER A 104 0.38 23.85 43.63
#